data_AF-B7RHT0-F1
#
_entry.id   AF-B7RHT0-F1
#
_cell.length_a   1.000
_cell.length_b   1.000
_cell.length_c   1.000
_cell.angle_alpha   90.00
_cell.angle_beta   90.00
_cell.angle_gamma   90.00
#
_symmetry.space_group_name_H-M   'P 1'
#
loop_
_entity.id
_entity.type
_entity.pdbx_description
1 polymer ?
#
loop_
_entity_poly.entity_id
_entity_poly.type
_entity_poly.pdbx_seq_one_letter_code
_entity_poly.pdbx_strand_id
1 'polypeptide(L)'
;MNRLLAETDHQMDDLESSTRRSAISHLRAAVAARKADFAFGTLDNKDEDNVYRNDLAEVVKPRRPVSGPVRRERPAEGAPAPLKLVPAQRIDADAPARTAPVRPRRVATAAVPVAVAPVDGGFANFAAEMGAVKLPELLEAAAAYMSFVEGLDQFSRPQLMNTVRQVEKEEFSREDGLRSFGQLLRTGKIHKLDGGRFRASKDIGYQPDNRAAG
;
A
#
# COMPACT_ATOMS: atom_id res chain seq x y z
N MET A 1 -37.11 57.50 3.29
CA MET A 1 -35.88 56.78 2.89
C MET A 1 -34.67 57.16 3.75
N ASN A 2 -34.49 58.41 4.17
CA ASN A 2 -33.32 58.83 4.96
C ASN A 2 -33.16 58.13 6.31
N ARG A 3 -34.27 57.70 6.94
CA ARG A 3 -34.23 57.00 8.23
C ARG A 3 -33.60 55.60 8.14
N LEU A 4 -33.79 54.88 7.04
CA LEU A 4 -33.19 53.56 6.83
C LEU A 4 -31.69 53.66 6.56
N LEU A 5 -31.28 54.67 5.79
CA LEU A 5 -29.86 54.92 5.51
C LEU A 5 -29.13 55.35 6.78
N ALA A 6 -29.71 56.26 7.56
CA ALA A 6 -29.14 56.69 8.83
C ALA A 6 -29.03 55.55 9.86
N GLU A 7 -30.04 54.67 9.93
CA GLU A 7 -29.98 53.48 10.79
C GLU A 7 -28.90 52.51 10.33
N THR A 8 -28.72 52.36 9.01
CA THR A 8 -27.67 51.51 8.45
C THR A 8 -26.29 52.07 8.77
N ASP A 9 -26.08 53.38 8.59
CA ASP A 9 -24.82 54.04 8.92
C ASP A 9 -24.50 53.90 10.41
N HIS A 10 -25.50 54.03 11.28
CA HIS A 10 -25.33 53.81 12.72
C HIS A 10 -24.88 52.37 13.03
N GLN A 11 -25.55 51.37 12.45
CA GLN A 11 -25.18 49.96 12.60
C GLN A 11 -23.81 49.64 11.99
N MET A 12 -23.39 50.37 10.95
CA MET A 12 -22.06 50.23 10.34
C MET A 12 -20.96 50.86 11.19
N ASP A 13 -21.24 51.95 11.91
CA ASP A 13 -20.30 52.63 12.82
C ASP A 13 -20.23 52.00 14.22
N ASP A 14 -21.18 51.12 14.57
CA ASP A 14 -21.14 50.36 15.82
C ASP A 14 -19.85 49.51 15.94
N LEU A 15 -19.10 49.74 17.01
CA LEU A 15 -17.78 49.12 17.24
C LEU A 15 -17.86 47.59 17.31
N GLU A 16 -18.94 47.04 17.85
CA GLU A 16 -19.16 45.60 17.89
C GLU A 16 -19.37 45.01 16.49
N SER A 17 -20.11 45.70 15.63
CA SER A 17 -20.38 45.22 14.27
C SER A 17 -19.12 45.26 13.40
N SER A 18 -18.27 46.29 13.58
CA SER A 18 -16.96 46.41 12.94
C SER A 18 -16.02 45.29 13.38
N THR A 19 -15.93 45.02 14.68
CA THR A 19 -15.09 43.95 15.25
C THR A 19 -15.52 42.58 14.74
N ARG A 20 -16.84 42.29 14.71
CA ARG A 20 -17.38 41.04 14.17
C ARG A 20 -17.05 40.85 12.68
N ARG A 21 -17.15 41.92 11.88
CA ARG A 21 -16.83 41.86 10.44
C ARG A 21 -15.34 41.63 10.17
N SER A 22 -14.46 42.23 10.96
CA SER A 22 -13.01 42.00 10.89
C SER A 22 -12.65 40.54 11.24
N ALA A 23 -13.23 39.99 12.31
CA ALA A 23 -13.00 38.58 12.68
C ALA A 23 -13.45 37.62 11.57
N ILE A 24 -14.60 37.88 10.94
CA ILE A 24 -15.13 37.06 9.85
C ILE A 24 -14.25 37.18 8.58
N SER A 25 -13.74 38.36 8.26
CA SER A 25 -12.85 38.53 7.09
C SER A 25 -11.52 37.80 7.29
N HIS A 26 -10.94 37.85 8.49
CA HIS A 26 -9.74 37.07 8.84
C HIS A 26 -9.99 35.56 8.75
N LEU A 27 -11.11 35.07 9.28
CA LEU A 27 -11.50 33.66 9.15
C LEU A 27 -11.68 33.24 7.69
N ARG A 28 -12.34 34.08 6.87
CA ARG A 28 -12.50 33.84 5.43
C ARG A 28 -11.16 33.81 4.70
N ALA A 29 -10.24 34.73 5.02
CA ALA A 29 -8.91 34.76 4.44
C ALA A 29 -8.10 33.50 4.81
N ALA A 30 -8.14 33.08 6.07
CA ALA A 30 -7.47 31.86 6.53
C ALA A 30 -8.02 30.60 5.84
N VAL A 31 -9.34 30.51 5.68
CA VAL A 31 -10.00 29.39 4.96
C VAL A 31 -9.64 29.40 3.48
N ALA A 32 -9.61 30.58 2.84
CA ALA A 32 -9.21 30.71 1.44
C ALA A 32 -7.76 30.27 1.20
N ALA A 33 -6.83 30.67 2.09
CA ALA A 33 -5.43 30.23 2.04
C ALA A 33 -5.32 28.70 2.16
N ARG A 34 -5.98 28.10 3.16
CA ARG A 34 -5.98 26.64 3.35
C ARG A 34 -6.58 25.89 2.15
N LYS A 35 -7.63 26.43 1.54
CA LYS A 35 -8.26 25.83 0.35
C LYS A 35 -7.33 25.87 -0.86
N ALA A 36 -6.51 26.91 -1.01
CA ALA A 36 -5.48 26.99 -2.03
C ALA A 36 -4.39 25.93 -1.79
N ASP A 37 -3.87 25.81 -0.57
CA ASP A 37 -2.84 24.81 -0.23
C ASP A 37 -3.32 23.38 -0.52
N PHE A 38 -4.59 23.08 -0.22
CA PHE A 38 -5.20 21.78 -0.52
C PHE A 38 -5.31 21.51 -2.04
N ALA A 39 -5.61 22.54 -2.83
CA ALA A 39 -5.69 22.41 -4.29
C ALA A 39 -4.32 22.17 -4.94
N PHE A 40 -3.25 22.79 -4.42
CA PHE A 40 -1.89 22.62 -4.94
C PHE A 40 -1.23 21.29 -4.50
N GLY A 41 -1.52 20.79 -3.29
CA GLY A 41 -0.88 19.58 -2.75
C GLY A 41 -1.15 18.28 -3.51
N THR A 42 -2.15 18.23 -4.40
CA THR A 42 -2.56 16.99 -5.11
C THR A 42 -1.91 16.84 -6.49
N LEU A 43 -1.40 17.93 -7.08
CA LEU A 43 -0.89 17.94 -8.46
C LEU A 43 0.64 17.83 -8.54
N ASP A 44 1.39 18.45 -7.63
CA ASP A 44 2.86 18.51 -7.71
C ASP A 44 3.55 17.21 -7.22
N ASN A 45 2.99 16.57 -6.19
CA ASN A 45 3.60 15.38 -5.59
C ASN A 45 3.63 14.16 -6.53
N LYS A 46 2.72 14.08 -7.53
CA LYS A 46 2.65 12.92 -8.43
C LYS A 46 3.79 12.94 -9.45
N ASP A 47 4.14 14.12 -9.96
CA ASP A 47 5.19 14.25 -10.97
C ASP A 47 6.57 14.08 -10.36
N GLU A 48 6.82 14.65 -9.17
CA GLU A 48 8.07 14.43 -8.43
C GLU A 48 8.25 12.95 -8.02
N ASP A 49 7.19 12.30 -7.54
CA ASP A 49 7.18 10.87 -7.23
C ASP A 49 7.54 10.01 -8.46
N ASN A 50 7.03 10.38 -9.63
CA ASN A 50 7.27 9.65 -10.88
C ASN A 50 8.72 9.83 -11.36
N VAL A 51 9.28 11.03 -11.23
CA VAL A 51 10.69 11.31 -11.55
C VAL A 51 11.61 10.51 -10.63
N TYR A 52 11.36 10.56 -9.31
CA TYR A 52 12.14 9.81 -8.32
C TYR A 52 12.05 8.28 -8.54
N ARG A 53 10.86 7.76 -8.85
CA ARG A 53 10.66 6.33 -9.17
C ARG A 53 11.42 5.89 -10.42
N ASN A 54 11.48 6.75 -11.44
CA ASN A 54 12.19 6.44 -12.68
C ASN A 54 13.71 6.39 -12.48
N ASP A 55 14.28 7.32 -11.71
CA ASP A 55 15.72 7.34 -11.40
C ASP A 55 16.15 6.09 -10.60
N LEU A 56 15.37 5.72 -9.58
CA LEU A 56 15.59 4.46 -8.86
C LEU A 56 15.47 3.24 -9.77
N ALA A 57 14.52 3.24 -10.70
CA ALA A 57 14.37 2.13 -11.64
C ALA A 57 15.55 2.02 -12.61
N GLU A 58 16.23 3.12 -12.93
CA GLU A 58 17.43 3.10 -13.77
C GLU A 58 18.65 2.59 -12.99
N VAL A 59 18.86 3.08 -11.77
CA VAL A 59 19.99 2.69 -10.90
C VAL A 59 19.90 1.23 -10.45
N VAL A 60 18.70 0.74 -10.14
CA VAL A 60 18.48 -0.59 -9.54
C VAL A 60 18.34 -1.69 -10.61
N LYS A 61 18.22 -1.36 -11.89
CA LYS A 61 18.20 -2.38 -12.96
C LYS A 61 19.59 -3.00 -13.10
N PRO A 62 19.78 -4.29 -12.74
CA PRO A 62 21.03 -4.97 -13.03
C PRO A 62 21.22 -4.96 -14.55
N ARG A 63 22.27 -4.29 -15.03
CA ARG A 63 22.66 -4.33 -16.44
C ARG A 63 22.80 -5.79 -16.84
N ARG A 64 21.84 -6.29 -17.63
CA ARG A 64 21.91 -7.63 -18.22
C ARG A 64 23.19 -7.65 -19.05
N PRO A 65 24.19 -8.50 -18.73
CA PRO A 65 25.31 -8.67 -19.63
C PRO A 65 24.75 -9.24 -20.93
N VAL A 66 24.79 -8.44 -21.99
CA VAL A 66 24.55 -8.91 -23.34
C VAL A 66 25.69 -9.87 -23.67
N SER A 67 25.40 -11.16 -23.74
CA SER A 67 26.31 -12.15 -24.29
C SER A 67 26.42 -11.89 -25.79
N GLY A 68 27.34 -11.00 -26.18
CA GLY A 68 27.75 -10.86 -27.57
C GLY A 68 28.44 -12.14 -28.05
N PRO A 69 28.35 -12.48 -29.35
CA PRO A 69 28.88 -13.74 -29.90
C PRO A 69 30.41 -13.80 -29.94
N VAL A 70 31.12 -12.73 -29.60
CA VAL A 70 32.58 -12.69 -29.71
C VAL A 70 33.22 -13.09 -28.38
N ARG A 71 33.32 -14.41 -28.19
CA ARG A 71 34.31 -14.98 -27.27
C ARG A 71 35.69 -14.68 -27.86
N ARG A 72 36.37 -13.64 -27.36
CA ARG A 72 37.80 -13.49 -27.60
C ARG A 72 38.49 -14.67 -26.94
N GLU A 73 39.15 -15.50 -27.73
CA GLU A 73 40.05 -16.53 -27.20
C GLU A 73 41.11 -15.82 -26.36
N ARG A 74 41.18 -16.20 -25.09
CA ARG A 74 42.22 -15.71 -24.19
C ARG A 74 43.55 -16.30 -24.70
N PRO A 75 44.59 -15.48 -24.92
CA PRO A 75 45.92 -16.00 -25.25
C PRO A 75 46.33 -17.03 -24.21
N ALA A 76 46.73 -18.22 -24.66
CA ALA A 76 47.26 -19.26 -23.79
C ALA A 76 48.64 -18.82 -23.28
N GLU A 77 48.67 -18.10 -22.16
CA GLU A 77 49.88 -17.97 -21.37
C GLU A 77 50.26 -19.39 -20.90
N GLY A 78 51.47 -19.81 -21.27
CA GLY A 78 51.98 -21.15 -21.02
C GLY A 78 51.80 -21.54 -19.55
N ALA A 79 51.37 -22.78 -19.31
CA ALA A 79 51.15 -23.27 -17.97
C ALA A 79 52.40 -23.05 -17.10
N PRO A 80 52.30 -22.35 -15.96
CA PRO A 80 53.44 -22.19 -15.07
C PRO A 80 53.91 -23.57 -14.59
N ALA A 81 55.23 -23.76 -14.49
CA ALA A 81 55.81 -25.01 -14.05
C ALA A 81 55.22 -25.44 -12.68
N PRO A 82 54.92 -26.74 -12.48
CA PRO A 82 54.21 -27.19 -11.29
C PRO A 82 55.05 -26.96 -10.03
N LEU A 83 54.49 -26.21 -9.08
CA LEU A 83 55.13 -25.92 -7.80
C LEU A 83 55.21 -27.18 -6.93
N LYS A 84 56.39 -27.43 -6.35
CA LYS A 84 56.63 -28.55 -5.45
C LYS A 84 56.11 -28.20 -4.06
N LEU A 85 55.00 -28.82 -3.66
CA LEU A 85 54.37 -28.56 -2.37
C LEU A 85 55.28 -28.99 -1.21
N VAL A 86 55.47 -28.09 -0.25
CA VAL A 86 56.12 -28.38 1.04
C VAL A 86 55.16 -29.23 1.89
N PRO A 87 55.62 -30.25 2.65
CA PRO A 87 54.73 -31.15 3.40
C PRO A 87 53.71 -30.45 4.30
N ALA A 88 54.03 -29.27 4.84
CA ALA A 88 53.12 -28.48 5.68
C ALA A 88 51.93 -27.84 4.91
N GLN A 89 51.94 -27.88 3.57
CA GLN A 89 50.84 -27.40 2.72
C GLN A 89 50.02 -28.54 2.09
N ARG A 90 50.29 -29.80 2.47
CA ARG A 90 49.46 -30.93 2.04
C ARG A 90 48.17 -30.95 2.86
N ILE A 91 47.05 -30.72 2.19
CA ILE A 91 45.72 -31.01 2.70
C ILE A 91 45.31 -32.33 2.06
N ASP A 92 45.40 -33.43 2.81
CA ASP A 92 44.89 -34.73 2.37
C ASP A 92 43.35 -34.71 2.49
N ALA A 93 42.69 -34.18 1.46
CA ALA A 93 41.24 -34.25 1.33
C ALA A 93 40.88 -35.54 0.57
N ASP A 94 40.28 -36.51 1.25
CA ASP A 94 39.88 -37.83 0.70
C ASP A 94 38.76 -37.79 -0.36
N ALA A 95 38.40 -36.60 -0.87
CA ALA A 95 37.46 -36.45 -1.96
C ALA A 95 37.77 -35.20 -2.79
N PRO A 96 37.64 -35.24 -4.13
CA PRO A 96 37.77 -34.06 -4.96
C PRO A 96 36.66 -33.07 -4.57
N ALA A 97 37.03 -31.98 -3.89
CA ALA A 97 36.14 -30.86 -3.65
C ALA A 97 35.64 -30.35 -5.01
N ARG A 98 34.34 -30.52 -5.29
CA ARG A 98 33.71 -30.00 -6.49
C ARG A 98 33.79 -28.48 -6.45
N THR A 99 34.82 -27.90 -7.08
CA THR A 99 34.98 -26.48 -7.37
C THR A 99 34.01 -26.06 -8.49
N ALA A 100 32.72 -26.29 -8.27
CA ALA A 100 31.69 -25.64 -9.07
C ALA A 100 31.54 -24.19 -8.55
N PRO A 101 31.53 -23.17 -9.42
CA PRO A 101 31.26 -21.81 -8.99
C PRO A 101 29.89 -21.75 -8.30
N VAL A 102 29.85 -21.17 -7.10
CA VAL A 102 28.62 -20.97 -6.34
C VAL A 102 27.68 -20.08 -7.16
N ARG A 103 26.59 -20.68 -7.66
CA ARG A 103 25.54 -19.92 -8.37
C ARG A 103 24.57 -19.34 -7.34
N PRO A 104 24.20 -18.06 -7.44
CA PRO A 104 23.22 -17.46 -6.54
C PRO A 104 21.88 -18.19 -6.68
N ARG A 105 21.34 -18.68 -5.55
CA ARG A 105 20.00 -19.28 -5.47
C ARG A 105 18.98 -18.15 -5.61
N ARG A 106 18.14 -18.20 -6.66
CA ARG A 106 17.02 -17.26 -6.80
C ARG A 106 16.02 -17.53 -5.68
N VAL A 107 15.83 -16.55 -4.80
CA VAL A 107 14.73 -16.55 -3.84
C VAL A 107 13.48 -16.13 -4.60
N ALA A 108 12.58 -17.07 -4.87
CA ALA A 108 11.29 -16.73 -5.45
C ALA A 108 10.47 -16.00 -4.39
N THR A 109 10.14 -14.74 -4.64
CA THR A 109 9.00 -14.10 -3.97
C THR A 109 7.76 -14.90 -4.35
N ALA A 110 7.06 -15.45 -3.35
CA ALA A 110 5.81 -16.17 -3.57
C ALA A 110 4.91 -15.33 -4.48
N ALA A 111 4.47 -15.92 -5.60
CA ALA A 111 3.63 -15.25 -6.57
C ALA A 111 2.41 -14.68 -5.84
N VAL A 112 2.27 -13.35 -5.90
CA VAL A 112 1.01 -12.70 -5.54
C VAL A 112 0.00 -13.22 -6.58
N PRO A 113 -1.10 -13.88 -6.18
CA PRO A 113 -2.09 -14.31 -7.15
C PRO A 113 -2.54 -13.08 -7.94
N VAL A 114 -2.44 -13.17 -9.27
CA VAL A 114 -2.94 -12.14 -10.16
C VAL A 114 -4.43 -12.04 -9.88
N ALA A 115 -4.86 -10.90 -9.34
CA ALA A 115 -6.26 -10.62 -9.11
C ALA A 115 -7.00 -10.79 -10.45
N VAL A 116 -7.89 -11.77 -10.50
CA VAL A 116 -8.82 -11.94 -11.62
C VAL A 116 -9.61 -10.64 -11.73
N ALA A 117 -9.76 -10.12 -12.95
CA ALA A 117 -10.47 -8.87 -13.18
C ALA A 117 -11.84 -8.92 -12.46
N PRO A 118 -12.23 -7.86 -11.72
CA PRO A 118 -13.44 -7.87 -10.95
C PRO A 118 -14.61 -8.10 -11.90
N VAL A 119 -15.36 -9.17 -11.66
CA VAL A 119 -16.74 -9.27 -12.14
C VAL A 119 -17.46 -8.03 -11.63
N ASP A 120 -18.05 -7.27 -12.54
CA ASP A 120 -18.62 -5.95 -12.28
C ASP A 120 -19.39 -5.92 -10.95
N GLY A 121 -18.85 -5.16 -9.99
CA GLY A 121 -19.45 -4.94 -8.68
C GLY A 121 -19.09 -5.92 -7.55
N GLY A 122 -18.13 -6.85 -7.71
CA GLY A 122 -17.76 -7.89 -6.72
C GLY A 122 -17.90 -7.53 -5.23
N PHE A 123 -16.91 -6.85 -4.63
CA PHE A 123 -16.97 -6.48 -3.21
C PHE A 123 -17.94 -5.31 -2.92
N ALA A 124 -18.13 -4.38 -3.87
CA ALA A 124 -19.03 -3.24 -3.69
C ALA A 124 -20.48 -3.67 -3.50
N ASN A 125 -20.95 -4.60 -4.34
CA ASN A 125 -22.28 -5.19 -4.25
C ASN A 125 -22.40 -6.01 -2.96
N PHE A 126 -21.37 -6.79 -2.62
CA PHE A 126 -21.37 -7.56 -1.37
C PHE A 126 -21.49 -6.63 -0.15
N ALA A 127 -20.72 -5.56 -0.08
CA ALA A 127 -20.79 -4.60 1.02
C ALA A 127 -22.17 -3.94 1.12
N ALA A 128 -22.76 -3.56 -0.03
CA ALA A 128 -24.11 -3.00 -0.10
C ALA A 128 -25.19 -4.02 0.32
N GLU A 129 -25.12 -5.26 -0.15
CA GLU A 129 -26.04 -6.35 0.22
C GLU A 129 -25.95 -6.75 1.69
N MET A 130 -24.78 -6.59 2.29
CA MET A 130 -24.54 -6.85 3.70
C MET A 130 -24.79 -5.63 4.59
N GLY A 131 -25.11 -4.47 3.99
CA GLY A 131 -25.41 -3.23 4.71
C GLY A 131 -24.21 -2.64 5.46
N ALA A 132 -22.98 -2.96 5.06
CA ALA A 132 -21.78 -2.40 5.65
C ALA A 132 -21.52 -1.00 5.11
N VAL A 133 -21.58 0.02 5.98
CA VAL A 133 -21.44 1.43 5.57
C VAL A 133 -20.27 2.09 6.30
N LYS A 134 -19.97 1.69 7.54
CA LYS A 134 -18.86 2.30 8.30
C LYS A 134 -17.55 1.59 8.00
N LEU A 135 -16.43 2.30 8.10
CA LEU A 135 -15.09 1.73 7.91
C LEU A 135 -14.82 0.40 8.66
N PRO A 136 -15.16 0.25 9.96
CA PRO A 136 -14.95 -1.04 10.66
C PRO A 136 -15.80 -2.16 10.07
N GLU A 137 -17.04 -1.85 9.69
CA GLU A 137 -18.00 -2.78 9.07
C GLU A 137 -17.52 -3.20 7.68
N LEU A 138 -17.04 -2.25 6.88
CA LEU A 138 -16.47 -2.51 5.55
C LEU A 138 -15.22 -3.37 5.60
N LEU A 139 -14.33 -3.16 6.59
CA LEU A 139 -13.15 -4.00 6.78
C LEU A 139 -13.53 -5.42 7.18
N GLU A 140 -14.55 -5.57 8.02
CA GLU A 140 -15.08 -6.88 8.39
C GLU A 140 -15.75 -7.58 7.20
N ALA A 141 -16.56 -6.86 6.43
CA ALA A 141 -17.20 -7.36 5.22
C ALA A 141 -16.16 -7.74 4.16
N ALA A 142 -15.09 -6.95 3.99
CA ALA A 142 -14.01 -7.27 3.05
C ALA A 142 -13.27 -8.55 3.44
N ALA A 143 -13.01 -8.75 4.73
CA ALA A 143 -12.36 -9.96 5.22
C ALA A 143 -13.27 -11.20 5.03
N ALA A 144 -14.58 -11.03 5.22
CA ALA A 144 -15.55 -12.09 4.96
C ALA A 144 -15.67 -12.39 3.46
N TYR A 145 -15.76 -11.37 2.61
CA TYR A 145 -15.78 -11.50 1.16
C TYR A 145 -14.56 -12.27 0.64
N MET A 146 -13.35 -11.89 1.05
CA MET A 146 -12.12 -12.58 0.67
C MET A 146 -12.14 -14.06 1.08
N SER A 147 -12.64 -14.37 2.27
CA SER A 147 -12.55 -15.74 2.82
C SER A 147 -13.65 -16.65 2.30
N PHE A 148 -14.89 -16.15 2.22
CA PHE A 148 -16.07 -16.96 1.93
C PHE A 148 -16.57 -16.82 0.49
N VAL A 149 -16.39 -15.66 -0.15
CA VAL A 149 -16.84 -15.43 -1.53
C VAL A 149 -15.71 -15.69 -2.53
N GLU A 150 -14.51 -15.15 -2.27
CA GLU A 150 -13.33 -15.41 -3.12
C GLU A 150 -12.63 -16.73 -2.76
N GLY A 151 -12.95 -17.34 -1.61
CA GLY A 151 -12.36 -18.61 -1.16
C GLY A 151 -10.88 -18.51 -0.78
N LEU A 152 -10.40 -17.33 -0.37
CA LEU A 152 -9.01 -17.14 0.05
C LEU A 152 -8.80 -17.64 1.49
N ASP A 153 -8.02 -18.72 1.63
CA ASP A 153 -7.63 -19.26 2.95
C ASP A 153 -6.85 -18.26 3.83
N GLN A 154 -6.14 -17.33 3.19
CA GLN A 154 -5.35 -16.30 3.84
C GLN A 154 -5.17 -15.09 2.92
N PHE A 155 -5.22 -13.90 3.51
CA PHE A 155 -5.02 -12.63 2.82
C PHE A 155 -4.00 -11.75 3.56
N SER A 156 -3.47 -10.75 2.87
CA SER A 156 -2.51 -9.80 3.46
C SER A 156 -3.21 -8.51 3.90
N ARG A 157 -2.62 -7.78 4.86
CA ARG A 157 -3.14 -6.47 5.27
C ARG A 157 -3.26 -5.48 4.10
N PRO A 158 -2.26 -5.32 3.20
CA PRO A 158 -2.40 -4.43 2.04
C PRO A 158 -3.55 -4.85 1.11
N GLN A 159 -3.75 -6.14 0.90
CA GLN A 159 -4.83 -6.67 0.05
C GLN A 159 -6.20 -6.26 0.62
N LEU A 160 -6.45 -6.53 1.91
CA LEU A 160 -7.68 -6.13 2.59
C LEU A 160 -7.95 -4.62 2.47
N MET A 161 -6.91 -3.82 2.72
CA MET A 161 -7.01 -2.35 2.68
C MET A 161 -7.27 -1.82 1.27
N ASN A 162 -6.75 -2.48 0.25
CA ASN A 162 -6.96 -2.08 -1.14
C ASN A 162 -8.38 -2.42 -1.61
N THR A 163 -8.94 -3.55 -1.16
CA THR A 163 -10.33 -3.92 -1.46
C THR A 163 -11.33 -2.95 -0.86
N VAL A 164 -11.13 -2.51 0.39
CA VAL A 164 -11.99 -1.46 0.98
C VAL A 164 -11.87 -0.13 0.23
N ARG A 165 -10.65 0.26 -0.17
CA ARG A 165 -10.40 1.48 -0.96
C ARG A 165 -11.02 1.47 -2.36
N GLN A 166 -11.37 0.31 -2.91
CA GLN A 166 -12.00 0.24 -4.23
C GLN A 166 -13.48 0.62 -4.20
N VAL A 167 -14.15 0.46 -3.05
CA VAL A 167 -15.60 0.69 -2.91
C VAL A 167 -15.89 2.10 -2.44
N GLU A 168 -15.12 2.60 -1.47
CA GLU A 168 -15.32 3.94 -0.96
C GLU A 168 -14.44 4.98 -1.65
N LYS A 169 -15.11 6.02 -2.15
CA LYS A 169 -14.48 7.24 -2.69
C LYS A 169 -14.24 8.29 -1.61
N GLU A 170 -14.84 8.15 -0.42
CA GLU A 170 -14.47 8.97 0.73
C GLU A 170 -13.11 8.48 1.27
N GLU A 171 -12.16 9.41 1.36
CA GLU A 171 -10.81 9.10 1.81
C GLU A 171 -10.82 8.83 3.33
N PHE A 172 -11.09 7.59 3.74
CA PHE A 172 -10.70 7.18 5.08
C PHE A 172 -9.19 7.31 5.23
N SER A 173 -8.75 7.96 6.31
CA SER A 173 -7.33 8.02 6.64
C SER A 173 -6.78 6.61 6.80
N ARG A 174 -5.54 6.42 6.32
CA ARG A 174 -4.79 5.17 6.52
C ARG A 174 -4.67 4.82 8.01
N GLU A 175 -4.62 5.81 8.88
CA GLU A 175 -4.55 5.61 10.33
C GLU A 175 -5.84 4.97 10.86
N ASP A 176 -7.00 5.48 10.46
CA ASP A 176 -8.31 4.97 10.88
C ASP A 176 -8.53 3.55 10.39
N GLY A 177 -8.12 3.25 9.15
CA GLY A 177 -8.16 1.90 8.60
C GLY A 177 -7.31 0.92 9.43
N LEU A 178 -6.11 1.33 9.85
CA LEU A 178 -5.24 0.52 10.70
C LEU A 178 -5.77 0.36 12.12
N ARG A 179 -6.42 1.38 12.67
CA ARG A 179 -7.04 1.33 14.00
C ARG A 179 -8.21 0.35 14.02
N SER A 180 -9.09 0.43 13.03
CA SER A 180 -10.24 -0.48 12.84
C SER A 180 -9.79 -1.92 12.57
N PHE A 181 -8.76 -2.11 11.74
CA PHE A 181 -8.16 -3.42 11.54
C PHE A 181 -7.55 -4.01 12.81
N GLY A 182 -6.86 -3.18 13.61
CA GLY A 182 -6.36 -3.59 14.93
C GLY A 182 -7.49 -3.98 15.89
N GLN A 183 -8.65 -3.33 15.80
CA GLN A 183 -9.84 -3.71 16.55
C GLN A 183 -10.32 -5.11 16.15
N LEU A 184 -10.39 -5.42 14.86
CA LEU A 184 -10.80 -6.75 14.35
C LEU A 184 -9.85 -7.88 14.78
N LEU A 185 -8.56 -7.58 14.94
CA LEU A 185 -7.59 -8.52 15.51
C LEU A 185 -7.83 -8.76 17.01
N ARG A 186 -8.16 -7.71 17.77
CA ARG A 186 -8.43 -7.81 19.21
C ARG A 186 -9.73 -8.52 19.51
N THR A 187 -10.76 -8.29 18.71
CA THR A 187 -12.06 -8.96 18.85
C THR A 187 -12.05 -10.41 18.35
N GLY A 188 -10.96 -10.86 17.73
CA GLY A 188 -10.83 -12.23 17.23
C GLY A 188 -11.57 -12.51 15.92
N LYS A 189 -12.15 -11.48 15.28
CA LYS A 189 -12.82 -11.64 13.98
C LYS A 189 -11.84 -11.91 12.85
N ILE A 190 -10.61 -11.43 12.99
CA ILE A 190 -9.47 -11.73 12.11
C ILE A 190 -8.35 -12.33 12.94
N HIS A 191 -7.79 -13.44 12.49
CA HIS A 191 -6.62 -14.06 13.11
C HIS A 191 -5.36 -13.74 12.33
N LYS A 192 -4.29 -13.41 13.06
CA LYS A 192 -2.95 -13.24 12.50
C LYS A 192 -2.30 -14.61 12.33
N LEU A 193 -1.78 -14.86 11.13
CA LEU A 193 -0.95 -16.01 10.77
C LEU A 193 0.51 -15.57 10.62
N ASP A 194 1.40 -16.53 10.38
CA ASP A 194 2.80 -16.27 10.11
C ASP A 194 3.02 -15.50 8.80
N GLY A 195 4.16 -14.80 8.70
CA GLY A 195 4.53 -14.07 7.48
C GLY A 195 3.61 -12.88 7.14
N GLY A 196 2.92 -12.31 8.13
CA GLY A 196 2.04 -11.16 7.94
C GLY A 196 0.78 -11.49 7.13
N ARG A 197 0.34 -12.75 7.19
CA ARG A 197 -0.92 -13.22 6.63
C ARG A 197 -2.02 -13.19 7.69
N PHE A 198 -3.26 -13.15 7.24
CA PHE A 198 -4.44 -13.06 8.07
C PHE A 198 -5.53 -13.96 7.51
N ARG A 199 -6.41 -14.44 8.40
CA ARG A 199 -7.56 -15.26 8.05
C ARG A 199 -8.79 -14.76 8.80
N ALA A 200 -9.95 -14.75 8.16
CA ALA A 200 -11.21 -14.44 8.85
C ALA A 200 -11.60 -15.60 9.77
N SER A 201 -12.10 -15.28 10.96
CA SER A 201 -12.69 -16.26 11.86
C SER A 201 -14.06 -16.72 11.36
N LYS A 202 -14.53 -17.85 11.88
CA LYS A 202 -15.92 -18.31 11.73
C LYS A 202 -16.93 -17.43 12.48
N ASP A 203 -16.46 -16.53 13.35
CA ASP A 203 -17.32 -15.59 14.08
C ASP A 203 -17.45 -14.23 13.37
N ILE A 204 -16.98 -14.12 12.13
CA ILE A 204 -17.12 -12.88 11.36
C ILE A 204 -18.60 -12.64 11.04
N GLY A 205 -19.08 -11.41 11.25
CA GLY A 205 -20.51 -11.11 11.22
C GLY A 205 -21.12 -11.18 9.81
N TYR A 206 -20.31 -10.98 8.77
CA TYR A 206 -20.77 -10.87 7.39
C TYR A 206 -20.60 -12.16 6.58
N GLN A 207 -21.08 -13.29 7.11
CA GLN A 207 -21.05 -14.56 6.37
C GLN A 207 -22.20 -14.67 5.36
N PRO A 208 -21.95 -15.12 4.12
CA PRO A 208 -23.00 -15.31 3.12
C PRO A 208 -23.98 -16.44 3.50
N ASP A 209 -23.50 -17.47 4.22
CA ASP A 209 -24.30 -18.66 4.55
C ASP A 209 -25.29 -18.44 5.71
N ASN A 210 -25.07 -17.45 6.59
CA ASN A 210 -25.99 -17.13 7.69
C ASN A 210 -27.34 -16.52 7.23
N ARG A 211 -27.52 -16.32 5.92
CA ARG A 211 -28.80 -15.90 5.31
C ARG A 211 -29.75 -17.07 5.00
N ALA A 212 -29.28 -18.31 4.90
CA ALA A 212 -30.15 -19.44 4.58
C ALA A 212 -31.06 -19.90 5.75
N ALA A 213 -30.95 -19.27 6.94
CA ALA A 213 -31.67 -19.64 8.16
C ALA A 213 -32.50 -18.50 8.78
N GLY A 214 -32.93 -17.53 7.96
CA GLY A 214 -33.82 -16.43 8.36
C GLY A 214 -35.14 -16.45 7.59
#